data_AF-A0A0Q4UMY4-F1
#
_entry.id   AF-A0A0Q4UMY4-F1
#
_cell.length_a   1.000
_cell.length_b   1.000
_cell.length_c   1.000
_cell.angle_alpha   90.00
_cell.angle_beta   90.00
_cell.angle_gamma   90.00
#
_symmetry.space_group_name_H-M   'P 1'
#
loop_
_entity.id
_entity.type
_entity.pdbx_description
1 polymer ?
#
loop_
_entity_poly.entity_id
_entity_poly.type
_entity_poly.pdbx_seq_one_letter_code
_entity_poly.pdbx_strand_id
1 'polypeptide(L)'
;MRRLWGDRRGAVSILTAIMTMALIGFSALGVDIGMLTLSQRRLQGIADEGALAAASSSPDRRDEAIRRLLAANGLSDVTSTITPGRYRADAAIAPQDRFMPGADAGALRVVLSRPVPLFFGRVLTGRNTAPVSARAVARRIDMAAFSLGTRLVNVSGGLPGALLNGLAGSDLSLSIGDYQALVGAQVDLLPMIQGLGTKIGLTGASFDTILAADVTLPQLLGAMADATGKPDAAGILRRIALRVPGSKVPLTRLIDLGPMGNTSRVPSRNLIGVDAYVMLRESLSVANGQRQVALNLGGSIKGLLSTRILVAIGERPASTPWLAVAQDGSTIVRTAQQRFLIDSEIGVPLLANIRLPIFVETAAAKARLNSVSCAGPVQTVTIDTLPSPGTLAIAQVDQNRFDDMSRSPITGQTVLLQLLLARVWGYAKLDLASDSAWQQVRFDQDDISQRTTRTVTANSAVRGIAASLIQQVTLRLEGFDLSGLTGIVGAALTPVAPILDTLIGDVSELLGLRVGQADVTVNGVRCGAATLVA
;
A
#
# COMPACT_ATOMS: atom_id res chain seq x y z
N MET A 1 27.99 20.13 97.30
CA MET A 1 27.26 19.08 96.54
C MET A 1 25.73 19.20 96.62
N ARG A 2 25.10 19.46 97.78
CA ARG A 2 23.62 19.62 97.88
C ARG A 2 22.98 20.71 96.99
N ARG A 3 23.70 21.79 96.66
CA ARG A 3 23.21 22.83 95.72
C ARG A 3 23.21 22.40 94.24
N LEU A 4 23.98 21.39 93.84
CA LEU A 4 23.99 20.86 92.47
C LEU A 4 22.82 19.89 92.20
N TRP A 5 22.29 19.24 93.25
CA TRP A 5 21.21 18.25 93.12
C TRP A 5 19.81 18.88 93.03
N GLY A 6 19.66 20.16 93.39
CA GLY A 6 18.40 20.91 93.27
C GLY A 6 18.35 21.87 92.08
N ASP A 7 19.42 21.97 91.28
CA ASP A 7 19.51 22.92 90.18
C ASP A 7 18.83 22.38 88.91
N ARG A 8 17.58 22.82 88.69
CA ARG A 8 16.77 22.45 87.50
C ARG A 8 17.05 23.32 86.28
N ARG A 9 17.96 24.30 86.35
CA ARG A 9 18.25 25.22 85.23
C ARG A 9 18.89 24.51 84.02
N GLY A 10 19.46 23.31 84.20
CA GLY A 10 20.04 22.49 83.13
C GLY A 10 19.07 21.53 82.42
N ALA A 11 17.84 21.36 82.91
CA ALA A 11 16.85 20.46 82.27
C ALA A 11 16.43 20.99 80.89
N VAL A 12 16.29 22.32 80.76
CA VAL A 12 15.99 22.97 79.48
C VAL A 12 17.14 22.80 78.50
N SER A 13 18.41 22.89 78.93
CA SER A 13 19.55 22.69 78.01
C SER A 13 19.64 21.27 77.46
N ILE A 14 19.30 20.24 78.25
CA ILE A 14 19.27 18.84 77.78
C ILE A 14 18.15 18.66 76.75
N LEU A 15 16.95 19.16 77.04
CA LEU A 15 15.82 19.08 76.12
C LEU A 15 16.12 19.83 74.81
N THR A 16 16.68 21.04 74.90
CA THR A 16 17.10 21.84 73.74
C THR A 16 18.17 21.14 72.92
N ALA A 17 19.17 20.51 73.56
CA ALA A 17 20.20 19.74 72.86
C ALA A 17 19.60 18.54 72.08
N ILE A 18 18.71 17.77 72.71
CA ILE A 18 18.03 16.64 72.06
C ILE A 18 17.16 17.12 70.89
N MET A 19 16.38 18.18 71.07
CA MET A 19 15.52 18.74 70.02
C MET A 19 16.34 19.33 68.87
N THR A 20 17.47 19.98 69.16
CA THR A 20 18.37 20.53 68.14
C THR A 20 19.03 19.41 67.34
N MET A 21 19.45 18.33 68.00
CA MET A 21 19.98 17.14 67.34
C MET A 21 18.92 16.47 66.45
N ALA A 22 17.68 16.37 66.92
CA ALA A 22 16.56 15.88 66.11
C ALA A 22 16.30 16.76 64.89
N LEU A 23 16.27 18.10 65.07
CA LEU A 23 16.11 19.07 63.98
C LEU A 23 17.22 18.93 62.93
N ILE A 24 18.48 18.85 63.36
CA ILE A 24 19.63 18.62 62.46
C ILE A 24 19.46 17.30 61.70
N GLY A 25 19.06 16.22 62.38
CA GLY A 25 18.81 14.92 61.76
C GLY A 25 17.70 14.97 60.68
N PHE A 26 16.59 15.65 60.96
CA PHE A 26 15.51 15.83 59.99
C PHE A 26 15.92 16.74 58.82
N SER A 27 16.67 17.82 59.07
CA SER A 27 17.21 18.67 58.00
C SER A 27 18.17 17.90 57.10
N ALA A 28 19.04 17.08 57.68
CA ALA A 28 19.98 16.23 56.95
C ALA A 28 19.25 15.21 56.05
N LEU A 29 18.20 14.56 56.57
CA LEU A 29 17.32 13.70 55.76
C LEU A 29 16.61 14.49 54.65
N GLY A 30 16.16 15.69 54.94
CA GLY A 30 15.54 16.58 53.95
C GLY A 30 16.48 16.91 52.78
N VAL A 31 17.77 17.11 53.05
CA VAL A 31 18.80 17.34 52.01
C VAL A 31 18.95 16.11 51.10
N ASP A 32 19.05 14.91 51.66
CA ASP A 32 19.20 13.69 50.86
C ASP A 32 17.95 13.38 50.03
N ILE A 33 16.76 13.50 50.61
CA ILE A 33 15.49 13.33 49.88
C ILE A 33 15.38 14.38 48.78
N GLY A 34 15.73 15.64 49.08
CA GLY A 34 15.78 16.72 48.10
C GLY A 34 16.74 16.41 46.95
N MET A 35 17.91 15.85 47.24
CA MET A 35 18.88 15.44 46.23
C MET A 35 18.40 14.27 45.37
N LEU A 36 17.79 13.25 45.98
CA LEU A 36 17.26 12.08 45.28
C LEU A 36 16.12 12.50 44.33
N THR A 37 15.20 13.33 44.81
CA THR A 37 14.06 13.81 44.02
C THR A 37 14.51 14.75 42.88
N LEU A 38 15.48 15.64 43.14
CA LEU A 38 16.07 16.48 42.09
C LEU A 38 16.81 15.64 41.04
N SER A 39 17.60 14.66 41.48
CA SER A 39 18.29 13.72 40.60
C SER A 39 17.32 12.92 39.75
N GLN A 40 16.20 12.48 40.33
CA GLN A 40 15.16 11.75 39.62
C GLN A 40 14.49 12.61 38.55
N ARG A 41 14.14 13.87 38.85
CA ARG A 41 13.54 14.79 37.87
C ARG A 41 14.49 15.10 36.70
N ARG A 42 15.78 15.32 36.99
CA ARG A 42 16.80 15.50 35.94
C ARG A 42 16.96 14.25 35.09
N LEU A 43 17.03 13.08 35.72
CA LEU A 43 17.15 11.80 35.01
C LEU A 43 15.90 11.51 34.16
N GLN A 44 14.72 11.96 34.58
CA GLN A 44 13.48 11.85 33.80
C GLN A 44 13.54 12.65 32.51
N GLY A 45 13.95 13.93 32.54
CA GLY A 45 14.11 14.72 31.31
C GLY A 45 15.07 14.08 30.31
N ILE A 46 16.16 13.48 30.81
CA ILE A 46 17.15 12.79 29.98
C ILE A 46 16.62 11.44 29.48
N ALA A 47 15.80 10.74 30.27
CA ALA A 47 15.13 9.53 29.81
C ALA A 47 14.13 9.85 28.69
N ASP A 48 13.39 10.96 28.80
CA ASP A 48 12.45 11.44 27.78
C ASP A 48 13.19 11.78 26.46
N GLU A 49 14.26 12.57 26.54
CA GLU A 49 15.13 12.87 25.39
C GLU A 49 15.77 11.59 24.81
N GLY A 50 16.19 10.67 25.68
CA GLY A 50 16.79 9.39 25.28
C GLY A 50 15.81 8.48 24.56
N ALA A 51 14.55 8.42 25.03
CA ALA A 51 13.49 7.70 24.36
C ALA A 51 13.18 8.30 22.99
N LEU A 52 13.07 9.63 22.88
CA LEU A 52 12.88 10.31 21.61
C LEU A 52 14.03 10.05 20.63
N ALA A 53 15.28 10.19 21.08
CA ALA A 53 16.48 9.97 20.27
C ALA A 53 16.62 8.51 19.80
N ALA A 54 16.34 7.55 20.69
CA ALA A 54 16.33 6.14 20.33
C ALA A 54 15.21 5.83 19.34
N ALA A 55 14.00 6.37 19.58
CA ALA A 55 12.85 6.16 18.70
C ALA A 55 13.00 6.86 17.35
N SER A 56 13.84 7.91 17.23
CA SER A 56 14.18 8.55 15.95
C SER A 56 15.35 7.87 15.21
N SER A 57 16.05 6.93 15.86
CA SER A 57 17.21 6.26 15.28
C SER A 57 16.84 4.95 14.57
N SER A 58 17.69 4.51 13.64
CA SER A 58 17.63 3.15 13.10
C SER A 58 18.00 2.15 14.22
N PRO A 59 17.49 0.89 14.19
CA PRO A 59 17.73 -0.10 15.24
C PRO A 59 19.19 -0.21 15.68
N ASP A 60 20.12 -0.29 14.73
CA ASP A 60 21.56 -0.47 14.98
C ASP A 60 22.25 0.77 15.60
N ARG A 61 21.57 1.93 15.66
CA ARG A 61 22.14 3.19 16.14
C ARG A 61 21.53 3.69 17.45
N ARG A 62 20.61 2.93 18.06
CA ARG A 62 19.89 3.37 19.26
C ARG A 62 20.80 3.54 20.47
N ASP A 63 21.68 2.58 20.71
CA ASP A 63 22.63 2.64 21.83
C ASP A 63 23.63 3.79 21.66
N GLU A 64 24.07 4.04 20.43
CA GLU A 64 24.90 5.20 20.09
C GLU A 64 24.19 6.52 20.40
N ALA A 65 22.90 6.64 20.02
CA ALA A 65 22.12 7.84 20.25
C ALA A 65 21.99 8.16 21.75
N ILE A 66 21.69 7.15 22.58
CA ILE A 66 21.62 7.34 24.04
C ILE A 66 22.99 7.66 24.62
N ARG A 67 24.06 6.99 24.18
CA ARG A 67 25.42 7.25 24.70
C ARG A 67 25.89 8.67 24.42
N ARG A 68 25.61 9.20 23.22
CA ARG A 68 25.89 10.60 22.86
C ARG A 68 25.11 11.58 23.74
N LEU A 69 23.84 11.28 24.00
CA LEU A 69 23.00 12.09 24.88
C LEU A 69 23.53 12.11 26.31
N LEU A 70 23.90 10.95 26.86
CA LEU A 70 24.47 10.85 28.22
C LEU A 70 25.81 11.58 28.33
N ALA A 71 26.68 11.45 27.33
CA ALA A 71 27.95 12.16 27.26
C ALA A 71 27.76 13.69 27.19
N ALA A 72 26.81 14.17 26.38
CA ALA A 72 26.47 15.59 26.29
C ALA A 72 25.93 16.17 27.61
N ASN A 73 25.32 15.34 28.45
CA ASN A 73 24.83 15.71 29.79
C ASN A 73 25.86 15.44 30.91
N GLY A 74 27.08 15.00 30.58
CA GLY A 74 28.12 14.71 31.57
C GLY A 74 27.81 13.52 32.49
N LEU A 75 26.99 12.57 32.02
CA LEU A 75 26.53 11.41 32.78
C LEU A 75 27.26 10.13 32.35
N SER A 76 28.38 9.82 33.01
CA SER A 76 29.17 8.61 32.77
C SER A 76 28.80 7.43 33.70
N ASP A 77 28.09 7.70 34.79
CA ASP A 77 27.68 6.75 35.83
C ASP A 77 26.25 6.20 35.62
N VAL A 78 25.66 6.43 34.45
CA VAL A 78 24.30 6.02 34.11
C VAL A 78 24.31 4.73 33.29
N THR A 79 23.50 3.77 33.73
CA THR A 79 23.17 2.58 32.95
C THR A 79 21.90 2.82 32.17
N SER A 80 21.83 2.32 30.93
CA SER A 80 20.65 2.44 30.08
C SER A 80 20.17 1.08 29.60
N THR A 81 18.86 0.93 29.45
CA THR A 81 18.23 -0.25 28.88
C THR A 81 17.16 0.20 27.89
N ILE A 82 17.24 -0.30 26.67
CA ILE A 82 16.26 -0.06 25.61
C ILE A 82 15.44 -1.33 25.43
N THR A 83 14.12 -1.23 25.55
CA THR A 83 13.20 -2.34 25.31
C THR A 83 12.28 -1.98 24.16
N PRO A 84 12.37 -2.66 23.00
CA PRO A 84 11.40 -2.51 21.93
C PRO A 84 10.04 -3.12 22.26
N GLY A 85 9.00 -2.64 21.58
CA GLY A 85 7.66 -3.16 21.74
C GLY A 85 6.61 -2.43 20.93
N ARG A 86 5.35 -2.60 21.36
CA ARG A 86 4.16 -1.94 20.81
C ARG A 86 3.54 -1.04 21.85
N TYR A 87 3.00 0.11 21.42
CA TYR A 87 2.20 0.99 22.27
C TYR A 87 0.75 1.06 21.78
N ARG A 88 -0.22 0.85 22.67
CA ARG A 88 -1.67 0.99 22.41
C ARG A 88 -2.23 2.23 23.10
N ALA A 89 -2.63 3.22 22.30
CA ALA A 89 -3.25 4.46 22.79
C ALA A 89 -4.74 4.25 23.09
N ASP A 90 -5.06 3.26 23.92
CA ASP A 90 -6.44 2.94 24.29
C ASP A 90 -6.71 3.45 25.72
N ALA A 91 -7.75 4.27 25.85
CA ALA A 91 -8.16 4.83 27.14
C ALA A 91 -8.69 3.76 28.10
N ALA A 92 -9.19 2.63 27.58
CA ALA A 92 -9.62 1.50 28.39
C ALA A 92 -8.44 0.70 29.00
N ILE A 93 -7.22 0.89 28.48
CA ILE A 93 -6.00 0.26 29.01
C ILE A 93 -5.32 1.22 29.99
N ALA A 94 -4.99 0.73 31.18
CA ALA A 94 -4.27 1.50 32.19
C ALA A 94 -2.88 1.93 31.65
N PRO A 95 -2.38 3.15 31.95
CA PRO A 95 -1.16 3.68 31.34
C PRO A 95 0.04 2.72 31.38
N GLN A 96 0.28 2.07 32.51
CA GLN A 96 1.38 1.12 32.69
C GLN A 96 1.33 -0.11 31.76
N ASP A 97 0.15 -0.48 31.26
CA ASP A 97 -0.09 -1.66 30.42
C ASP A 97 -0.20 -1.30 28.92
N ARG A 98 -0.12 -0.02 28.58
CA ARG A 98 -0.19 0.45 27.18
C ARG A 98 1.05 0.10 26.38
N PHE A 99 2.21 0.00 27.03
CA PHE A 99 3.44 -0.48 26.42
C PHE A 99 3.62 -1.99 26.65
N MET A 100 3.66 -2.75 25.56
CA MET A 100 3.87 -4.19 25.57
C MET A 100 5.25 -4.49 24.97
N PRO A 101 6.22 -5.02 25.75
CA PRO A 101 7.53 -5.38 25.23
C PRO A 101 7.42 -6.53 24.22
N GLY A 102 8.28 -6.53 23.20
CA GLY A 102 8.28 -7.56 22.17
C GLY A 102 9.12 -7.16 20.95
N ALA A 103 8.72 -7.65 19.77
CA ALA A 103 9.29 -7.20 18.52
C ALA A 103 9.08 -5.68 18.37
N ASP A 104 10.02 -5.03 17.69
CA ASP A 104 9.96 -3.60 17.44
C ASP A 104 8.75 -3.28 16.55
N ALA A 105 7.71 -2.72 17.16
CA ALA A 105 6.49 -2.30 16.51
C ALA A 105 6.31 -0.77 16.63
N GLY A 106 7.42 -0.04 16.58
CA GLY A 106 7.44 1.42 16.58
C GLY A 106 7.29 2.06 17.96
N ALA A 107 7.48 1.31 19.05
CA ALA A 107 7.57 1.87 20.39
C ALA A 107 8.80 1.36 21.13
N LEU A 108 9.48 2.26 21.85
CA LEU A 108 10.66 1.96 22.65
C LEU A 108 10.47 2.47 24.07
N ARG A 109 10.79 1.62 25.04
CA ARG A 109 10.94 2.02 26.43
C ARG A 109 12.42 2.16 26.75
N VAL A 110 12.82 3.34 27.22
CA VAL A 110 14.15 3.61 27.72
C VAL A 110 14.08 3.71 29.23
N VAL A 111 14.94 2.96 29.91
CA VAL A 111 15.13 3.04 31.36
C VAL A 111 16.56 3.48 31.63
N LEU A 112 16.71 4.56 32.39
CA LEU A 112 18.00 5.05 32.87
C LEU A 112 18.09 4.80 34.37
N SER A 113 19.24 4.35 34.85
CA SER A 113 19.49 4.15 36.28
C SER A 113 20.85 4.71 36.69
N ARG A 114 20.87 5.47 37.78
CA ARG A 114 22.04 6.19 38.29
C ARG A 114 22.21 5.97 39.79
N PRO A 115 23.41 5.68 40.29
CA PRO A 115 23.70 5.71 41.72
C PRO A 115 23.85 7.16 42.21
N VAL A 116 22.96 7.64 43.08
CA VAL A 116 23.02 8.99 43.66
C VAL A 116 23.64 8.93 45.05
N PRO A 117 24.68 9.72 45.35
CA PRO A 117 25.29 9.76 46.69
C PRO A 117 24.31 10.15 47.80
N LEU A 118 24.42 9.46 48.94
CA LEU A 118 23.73 9.84 50.19
C LEU A 118 24.73 10.56 51.09
N PHE A 119 24.45 11.83 51.41
CA PHE A 119 25.34 12.65 52.22
C PHE A 119 25.22 12.30 53.70
N PHE A 120 24.02 12.25 54.24
CA PHE A 120 23.75 11.98 55.65
C PHE A 120 23.01 10.65 55.89
N GLY A 121 22.20 10.22 54.92
CA GLY A 121 21.48 8.97 54.91
C GLY A 121 22.39 7.74 54.93
N ARG A 122 23.69 7.90 54.62
CA ARG A 122 24.69 6.82 54.78
C ARG A 122 24.80 6.33 56.22
N VAL A 123 24.63 7.23 57.20
CA VAL A 123 24.71 6.92 58.64
C VAL A 123 23.50 6.08 59.08
N LEU A 124 22.34 6.28 58.45
CA LEU A 124 21.09 5.61 58.78
C LEU A 124 20.88 4.31 57.98
N THR A 125 21.29 4.29 56.72
CA THR A 125 21.00 3.20 55.77
C THR A 125 22.18 2.23 55.59
N GLY A 126 23.39 2.60 56.04
CA GLY A 126 24.62 1.85 55.81
C GLY A 126 25.08 1.83 54.33
N ARG A 127 24.46 2.63 53.45
CA ARG A 127 24.76 2.69 52.01
C ARG A 127 25.29 4.07 51.63
N ASN A 128 26.32 4.11 50.79
CA ASN A 128 26.89 5.37 50.31
C ASN A 128 26.09 6.00 49.16
N THR A 129 25.25 5.22 48.49
CA THR A 129 24.42 5.66 47.37
C THR A 129 23.04 5.00 47.42
N ALA A 130 22.08 5.63 46.75
CA ALA A 130 20.79 5.04 46.45
C ALA A 130 20.58 5.05 44.92
N PRO A 131 20.09 3.94 44.33
CA PRO A 131 19.77 3.91 42.91
C PRO A 131 18.54 4.80 42.64
N VAL A 132 18.66 5.67 41.65
CA VAL A 132 17.56 6.46 41.11
C VAL A 132 17.36 6.05 39.67
N SER A 133 16.13 5.69 39.32
CA SER A 133 15.76 5.30 37.96
C SER A 133 14.71 6.22 37.38
N ALA A 134 14.80 6.45 36.08
CA ALA A 134 13.78 7.11 35.29
C ALA A 134 13.43 6.26 34.08
N ARG A 135 12.19 6.40 33.60
CA ARG A 135 11.70 5.65 32.43
C ARG A 135 10.90 6.54 31.53
N ALA A 136 11.05 6.33 30.24
CA ALA A 136 10.27 7.01 29.22
C ALA A 136 9.92 6.03 28.12
N VAL A 137 8.74 6.24 27.52
CA VAL A 137 8.32 5.50 26.33
C VAL A 137 8.15 6.50 25.21
N ALA A 138 8.77 6.22 24.08
CA ALA A 138 8.58 6.99 22.86
C ALA A 138 8.03 6.08 21.77
N ARG A 139 7.13 6.62 20.95
CA ARG A 139 6.55 5.96 19.79
C ARG A 139 6.90 6.74 18.53
N ARG A 140 7.35 6.02 17.51
CA ARG A 140 7.49 6.52 16.14
C ARG A 140 6.67 5.61 15.22
N ILE A 141 5.87 6.22 14.38
CA ILE A 141 5.02 5.51 13.44
C ILE A 141 5.47 5.84 12.02
N ASP A 142 6.10 4.87 11.38
CA ASP A 142 6.51 4.96 9.99
C ASP A 142 5.41 4.35 9.12
N MET A 143 5.11 5.00 7.99
CA MET A 143 4.03 4.61 7.09
C MET A 143 4.52 4.61 5.64
N ALA A 144 3.99 3.71 4.84
CA ALA A 144 4.15 3.74 3.39
C ALA A 144 2.78 3.66 2.72
N ALA A 145 2.58 4.49 1.71
CA ALA A 145 1.48 4.39 0.77
C ALA A 145 1.96 3.59 -0.43
N PHE A 146 1.23 2.55 -0.80
CA PHE A 146 1.57 1.71 -1.95
C PHE A 146 0.32 1.23 -2.67
N SER A 147 0.48 0.99 -3.97
CA SER A 147 -0.57 0.50 -4.85
C SER A 147 -0.10 -0.73 -5.62
N LEU A 148 -1.08 -1.50 -6.08
CA LEU A 148 -0.85 -2.74 -6.82
C LEU A 148 -1.70 -2.78 -8.09
N GLY A 149 -1.07 -3.22 -9.19
CA GLY A 149 -1.76 -3.52 -10.44
C GLY A 149 -1.83 -2.35 -11.41
N THR A 150 -0.76 -1.55 -11.55
CA THR A 150 -0.61 -0.67 -12.72
C THR A 150 0.84 -0.33 -12.98
N ARG A 151 1.28 -0.60 -14.21
CA ARG A 151 2.42 0.06 -14.84
C ARG A 151 1.89 0.84 -16.04
N LEU A 152 2.14 2.14 -16.06
CA LEU A 152 1.75 2.97 -17.18
C LEU A 152 2.73 2.81 -18.33
N VAL A 153 2.21 2.48 -19.51
CA VAL A 153 2.95 2.42 -20.77
C VAL A 153 2.20 3.23 -21.80
N ASN A 154 2.95 3.81 -22.75
CA ASN A 154 2.38 4.54 -23.88
C ASN A 154 1.72 3.55 -24.85
N VAL A 155 0.50 3.12 -24.51
CA VAL A 155 -0.33 2.28 -25.37
C VAL A 155 -0.79 3.09 -26.57
N SER A 156 -0.55 2.54 -27.76
CA SER A 156 -0.81 3.22 -29.03
C SER A 156 -2.24 2.97 -29.52
N GLY A 157 -2.82 3.93 -30.23
CA GLY A 157 -4.12 3.79 -30.90
C GLY A 157 -5.34 4.19 -30.05
N GLY A 158 -6.53 3.79 -30.49
CA GLY A 158 -7.81 4.15 -29.86
C GLY A 158 -8.25 3.27 -28.67
N LEU A 159 -7.46 2.24 -28.32
CA LEU A 159 -7.81 1.26 -27.28
C LEU A 159 -8.04 1.86 -25.88
N PRO A 160 -7.19 2.80 -25.37
CA PRO A 160 -7.41 3.38 -24.06
C PRO A 160 -8.72 4.18 -23.98
N GLY A 161 -9.02 4.96 -25.03
CA GLY A 161 -10.27 5.71 -25.14
C GLY A 161 -11.49 4.78 -25.21
N ALA A 162 -11.40 3.69 -25.99
CA ALA A 162 -12.46 2.69 -26.07
C ALA A 162 -12.73 2.02 -24.71
N LEU A 163 -11.68 1.68 -23.95
CA LEU A 163 -11.80 1.13 -22.60
C LEU A 163 -12.49 2.11 -21.65
N LEU A 164 -12.03 3.37 -21.59
CA LEU A 164 -12.63 4.38 -20.72
C LEU A 164 -14.09 4.68 -21.10
N ASN A 165 -14.42 4.71 -22.40
CA ASN A 165 -15.80 4.84 -22.88
C ASN A 165 -16.67 3.66 -22.39
N GLY A 166 -16.16 2.44 -22.53
CA GLY A 166 -16.86 1.24 -22.08
C GLY A 166 -17.06 1.17 -20.57
N LEU A 167 -16.04 1.58 -19.79
CA LEU A 167 -16.15 1.69 -18.33
C LEU A 167 -17.04 2.85 -17.89
N ALA A 168 -17.13 3.94 -18.66
CA ALA A 168 -18.02 5.05 -18.35
C ALA A 168 -19.49 4.78 -18.76
N GLY A 169 -19.71 3.87 -19.71
CA GLY A 169 -21.02 3.66 -20.33
C GLY A 169 -21.45 4.82 -21.25
N SER A 170 -20.51 5.69 -21.64
CA SER A 170 -20.76 6.91 -22.42
C SER A 170 -19.59 7.21 -23.34
N ASP A 171 -19.82 7.89 -24.47
CA ASP A 171 -18.71 8.40 -25.28
C ASP A 171 -18.05 9.61 -24.60
N LEU A 172 -16.82 9.42 -24.15
CA LEU A 172 -16.00 10.47 -23.56
C LEU A 172 -15.25 11.30 -24.61
N SER A 173 -15.28 10.88 -25.88
CA SER A 173 -14.57 11.48 -27.03
C SER A 173 -13.12 11.90 -26.70
N LEU A 174 -12.37 10.96 -26.12
CA LEU A 174 -10.97 11.18 -25.73
C LEU A 174 -10.04 10.95 -26.92
N SER A 175 -9.12 11.89 -27.13
CA SER A 175 -8.02 11.74 -28.08
C SER A 175 -6.85 10.96 -27.48
N ILE A 176 -5.91 10.52 -28.32
CA ILE A 176 -4.65 9.91 -27.88
C ILE A 176 -3.85 10.90 -27.00
N GLY A 177 -3.88 12.20 -27.36
CA GLY A 177 -3.23 13.25 -26.57
C GLY A 177 -3.87 13.43 -25.19
N ASP A 178 -5.21 13.33 -25.09
CA ASP A 178 -5.90 13.39 -23.80
C ASP A 178 -5.49 12.22 -22.90
N TYR A 179 -5.38 11.01 -23.46
CA TYR A 179 -4.88 9.85 -22.73
C TYR A 179 -3.45 10.08 -22.22
N GLN A 180 -2.53 10.53 -23.08
CA GLN A 180 -1.14 10.79 -22.69
C GLN A 180 -1.04 11.86 -21.60
N ALA A 181 -1.88 12.89 -21.64
CA ALA A 181 -1.95 13.90 -20.59
C ALA A 181 -2.46 13.33 -19.25
N LEU A 182 -3.42 12.40 -19.26
CA LEU A 182 -3.90 11.72 -18.05
C LEU A 182 -2.88 10.74 -17.48
N VAL A 183 -2.14 10.03 -18.33
CA VAL A 183 -1.07 9.11 -17.94
C VAL A 183 0.12 9.85 -17.32
N GLY A 184 0.45 11.04 -17.82
CA GLY A 184 1.53 11.88 -17.29
C GLY A 184 1.17 12.75 -16.08
N ALA A 185 -0.08 12.67 -15.58
CA ALA A 185 -0.57 13.51 -14.50
C ALA A 185 -0.74 12.74 -13.20
N GLN A 186 -0.34 13.37 -12.09
CA GLN A 186 -0.51 12.84 -10.74
C GLN A 186 -1.65 13.58 -10.06
N VAL A 187 -2.48 12.88 -9.29
CA VAL A 187 -3.49 13.42 -8.38
C VAL A 187 -2.97 13.26 -6.96
N ASP A 188 -2.86 14.37 -6.23
CA ASP A 188 -2.53 14.33 -4.82
C ASP A 188 -3.75 13.86 -4.01
N LEU A 189 -3.65 12.66 -3.42
CA LEU A 189 -4.79 11.95 -2.82
C LEU A 189 -5.40 12.71 -1.64
N LEU A 190 -4.59 13.21 -0.70
CA LEU A 190 -5.12 13.88 0.50
C LEU A 190 -5.76 15.24 0.18
N PRO A 191 -5.16 16.12 -0.65
CA PRO A 191 -5.83 17.32 -1.17
C PRO A 191 -7.11 16.99 -1.93
N MET A 192 -7.13 15.93 -2.75
CA MET A 192 -8.33 15.51 -3.46
C MET A 192 -9.46 15.15 -2.50
N ILE A 193 -9.19 14.33 -1.47
CA ILE A 193 -10.21 13.96 -0.47
C ILE A 193 -10.67 15.18 0.32
N GLN A 194 -9.77 16.09 0.71
CA GLN A 194 -10.15 17.32 1.40
C GLN A 194 -11.02 18.24 0.53
N GLY A 195 -10.66 18.39 -0.74
CA GLY A 195 -11.43 19.15 -1.73
C GLY A 195 -12.80 18.53 -1.97
N LEU A 196 -12.86 17.20 -2.05
CA LEU A 196 -14.12 16.46 -2.14
C LEU A 196 -15.01 16.69 -0.91
N GLY A 197 -14.46 16.61 0.30
CA GLY A 197 -15.17 16.92 1.54
C GLY A 197 -15.80 18.32 1.51
N THR A 198 -15.07 19.31 0.97
CA THR A 198 -15.61 20.66 0.79
C THR A 198 -16.77 20.70 -0.20
N LYS A 199 -16.67 19.97 -1.33
CA LYS A 199 -17.75 19.91 -2.34
C LYS A 199 -19.03 19.23 -1.85
N ILE A 200 -18.92 18.31 -0.90
CA ILE A 200 -20.07 17.56 -0.34
C ILE A 200 -20.50 18.05 1.05
N GLY A 201 -19.99 19.19 1.51
CA GLY A 201 -20.41 19.81 2.78
C GLY A 201 -19.86 19.15 4.05
N LEU A 202 -18.79 18.36 3.95
CA LEU A 202 -18.10 17.69 5.06
C LEU A 202 -16.78 18.40 5.43
N THR A 203 -16.77 19.74 5.43
CA THR A 203 -15.58 20.52 5.77
C THR A 203 -15.14 20.25 7.21
N GLY A 204 -13.87 19.85 7.39
CA GLY A 204 -13.29 19.55 8.70
C GLY A 204 -13.55 18.12 9.20
N ALA A 205 -14.33 17.32 8.48
CA ALA A 205 -14.48 15.89 8.76
C ALA A 205 -13.16 15.12 8.53
N SER A 206 -13.03 13.96 9.17
CA SER A 206 -11.88 13.08 8.93
C SER A 206 -11.89 12.53 7.50
N PHE A 207 -10.73 12.15 6.98
CA PHE A 207 -10.64 11.56 5.66
C PHE A 207 -11.49 10.29 5.52
N ASP A 208 -11.56 9.44 6.55
CA ASP A 208 -12.43 8.24 6.54
C ASP A 208 -13.91 8.60 6.47
N THR A 209 -14.31 9.68 7.13
CA THR A 209 -15.71 10.17 7.05
C THR A 209 -16.04 10.60 5.63
N ILE A 210 -15.09 11.26 4.94
CA ILE A 210 -15.27 11.70 3.55
C ILE A 210 -15.27 10.49 2.59
N LEU A 211 -14.37 9.52 2.78
CA LEU A 211 -14.30 8.31 1.95
C LEU A 211 -15.55 7.42 2.10
N ALA A 212 -16.19 7.43 3.26
CA ALA A 212 -17.43 6.69 3.53
C ALA A 212 -18.70 7.40 3.00
N ALA A 213 -18.59 8.65 2.53
CA ALA A 213 -19.73 9.43 2.09
C ALA A 213 -20.26 8.98 0.71
N ASP A 214 -21.52 9.33 0.43
CA ASP A 214 -22.15 9.14 -0.87
C ASP A 214 -21.58 10.14 -1.89
N VAL A 215 -20.53 9.74 -2.59
CA VAL A 215 -19.84 10.55 -3.60
C VAL A 215 -20.28 10.13 -5.00
N THR A 216 -20.66 11.08 -5.84
CA THR A 216 -20.92 10.83 -7.27
C THR A 216 -19.66 10.92 -8.12
N LEU A 217 -19.65 10.23 -9.25
CA LEU A 217 -18.52 10.23 -10.17
C LEU A 217 -18.15 11.64 -10.69
N PRO A 218 -19.09 12.53 -11.10
CA PRO A 218 -18.74 13.91 -11.46
C PRO A 218 -18.08 14.70 -10.32
N GLN A 219 -18.53 14.53 -9.08
CA GLN A 219 -17.94 15.19 -7.91
C GLN A 219 -16.50 14.72 -7.66
N LEU A 220 -16.27 13.41 -7.77
CA LEU A 220 -14.94 12.81 -7.64
C LEU A 220 -13.99 13.31 -8.73
N LEU A 221 -14.42 13.29 -9.99
CA LEU A 221 -13.59 13.76 -11.11
C LEU A 221 -13.28 15.26 -11.01
N GLY A 222 -14.23 16.06 -10.53
CA GLY A 222 -13.98 17.46 -10.20
C GLY A 222 -12.93 17.63 -9.10
N ALA A 223 -13.01 16.84 -8.02
CA ALA A 223 -12.01 16.86 -6.96
C ALA A 223 -10.62 16.37 -7.43
N MET A 224 -10.58 15.36 -8.30
CA MET A 224 -9.34 14.92 -8.95
C MET A 224 -8.75 16.05 -9.78
N ALA A 225 -9.56 16.72 -10.62
CA ALA A 225 -9.12 17.82 -11.47
C ALA A 225 -8.51 19.00 -10.66
N ASP A 226 -9.05 19.28 -9.48
CA ASP A 226 -8.52 20.32 -8.59
C ASP A 226 -7.18 19.91 -7.94
N ALA A 227 -6.88 18.61 -7.89
CA ALA A 227 -5.72 18.04 -7.20
C ALA A 227 -4.61 17.50 -8.14
N THR A 228 -4.72 17.67 -9.48
CA THR A 228 -3.72 17.11 -10.42
C THR A 228 -2.48 17.98 -10.64
N GLY A 229 -2.49 19.26 -10.26
CA GLY A 229 -1.41 20.22 -10.52
C GLY A 229 -1.06 20.46 -12.01
N LYS A 230 -1.66 19.71 -12.95
CA LYS A 230 -1.45 19.77 -14.41
C LYS A 230 -2.72 20.32 -15.08
N PRO A 231 -2.69 21.54 -15.65
CA PRO A 231 -3.87 22.17 -16.23
C PRO A 231 -4.57 21.34 -17.31
N ASP A 232 -3.80 20.68 -18.18
CA ASP A 232 -4.34 19.88 -19.29
C ASP A 232 -5.15 18.68 -18.78
N ALA A 233 -4.57 17.91 -17.85
CA ALA A 233 -5.23 16.77 -17.21
C ALA A 233 -6.45 17.21 -16.40
N ALA A 234 -6.36 18.33 -15.67
CA ALA A 234 -7.50 18.91 -14.97
C ALA A 234 -8.64 19.29 -15.94
N GLY A 235 -8.32 19.88 -17.08
CA GLY A 235 -9.29 20.18 -18.14
C GLY A 235 -9.96 18.93 -18.69
N ILE A 236 -9.20 17.86 -18.93
CA ILE A 236 -9.71 16.57 -19.41
C ILE A 236 -10.66 15.95 -18.37
N LEU A 237 -10.24 15.85 -17.10
CA LEU A 237 -11.06 15.29 -16.03
C LEU A 237 -12.39 16.05 -15.86
N ARG A 238 -12.38 17.38 -15.98
CA ARG A 238 -13.63 18.18 -15.95
C ARG A 238 -14.51 17.92 -17.16
N ARG A 239 -13.95 17.73 -18.36
CA ARG A 239 -14.75 17.35 -19.55
C ARG A 239 -15.37 15.96 -19.40
N ILE A 240 -14.64 15.00 -18.85
CA ILE A 240 -15.16 13.67 -18.55
C ILE A 240 -16.29 13.77 -17.52
N ALA A 241 -16.12 14.58 -16.47
CA ALA A 241 -17.14 14.80 -15.43
C ALA A 241 -18.49 15.27 -15.97
N LEU A 242 -18.51 15.97 -17.12
CA LEU A 242 -19.75 16.42 -17.78
C LEU A 242 -20.43 15.34 -18.63
N ARG A 243 -19.74 14.24 -18.94
CA ARG A 243 -20.20 13.18 -19.85
C ARG A 243 -20.55 11.87 -19.14
N VAL A 244 -20.02 11.68 -17.93
CA VAL A 244 -20.28 10.48 -17.13
C VAL A 244 -21.60 10.57 -16.35
N PRO A 245 -22.25 9.43 -16.05
CA PRO A 245 -23.44 9.41 -15.21
C PRO A 245 -23.14 9.83 -13.77
N GLY A 246 -24.17 10.30 -13.06
CA GLY A 246 -24.12 10.65 -11.64
C GLY A 246 -24.06 9.46 -10.68
N SER A 247 -23.50 8.32 -11.12
CA SER A 247 -23.40 7.09 -10.33
C SER A 247 -22.57 7.29 -9.07
N LYS A 248 -22.94 6.61 -7.98
CA LYS A 248 -22.20 6.62 -6.72
C LYS A 248 -20.91 5.81 -6.82
N VAL A 249 -19.84 6.30 -6.19
CA VAL A 249 -18.53 5.64 -6.12
C VAL A 249 -18.20 5.30 -4.67
N PRO A 250 -18.21 4.03 -4.26
CA PRO A 250 -17.81 3.61 -2.92
C PRO A 250 -16.28 3.73 -2.76
N LEU A 251 -15.79 4.90 -2.35
CA LEU A 251 -14.36 5.21 -2.25
C LEU A 251 -13.61 4.35 -1.23
N THR A 252 -14.27 3.85 -0.19
CA THR A 252 -13.71 2.88 0.77
C THR A 252 -13.30 1.55 0.13
N ARG A 253 -13.86 1.19 -1.04
CA ARG A 253 -13.39 0.03 -1.81
C ARG A 253 -12.13 0.34 -2.63
N LEU A 254 -11.81 1.62 -2.83
CA LEU A 254 -10.68 2.06 -3.63
C LEU A 254 -9.46 2.37 -2.76
N ILE A 255 -9.66 3.13 -1.69
CA ILE A 255 -8.59 3.76 -0.91
C ILE A 255 -8.75 3.40 0.56
N ASP A 256 -7.66 2.97 1.18
CA ASP A 256 -7.53 2.87 2.63
C ASP A 256 -6.37 3.76 3.10
N LEU A 257 -6.67 4.80 3.86
CA LEU A 257 -5.64 5.68 4.42
C LEU A 257 -5.07 5.16 5.73
N GLY A 258 -5.50 3.98 6.17
CA GLY A 258 -5.11 3.37 7.42
C GLY A 258 -5.25 4.38 8.57
N PRO A 259 -4.24 4.49 9.44
CA PRO A 259 -4.33 5.42 10.57
C PRO A 259 -4.34 6.90 10.20
N MET A 260 -4.03 7.28 8.95
CA MET A 260 -4.19 8.66 8.49
C MET A 260 -5.66 9.02 8.25
N GLY A 261 -6.52 8.03 8.03
CA GLY A 261 -7.95 8.21 7.79
C GLY A 261 -8.69 8.99 8.89
N ASN A 262 -8.25 8.85 10.13
CA ASN A 262 -8.81 9.56 11.30
C ASN A 262 -8.40 11.03 11.41
N THR A 263 -7.60 11.55 10.48
CA THR A 263 -7.17 12.95 10.47
C THR A 263 -7.99 13.78 9.50
N SER A 264 -8.13 15.09 9.76
CA SER A 264 -8.89 16.03 8.91
C SER A 264 -8.00 17.05 8.20
N ARG A 265 -6.67 16.97 8.38
CA ARG A 265 -5.73 17.94 7.83
C ARG A 265 -4.67 17.24 7.00
N VAL A 266 -4.45 17.77 5.80
CA VAL A 266 -3.33 17.38 4.97
C VAL A 266 -2.04 17.80 5.67
N PRO A 267 -1.13 16.86 5.98
CA PRO A 267 0.16 17.20 6.57
C PRO A 267 1.00 18.03 5.57
N SER A 268 1.88 18.89 6.07
CA SER A 268 2.68 19.84 5.25
C SER A 268 3.57 19.18 4.18
N ARG A 269 3.76 17.87 4.23
CA ARG A 269 4.36 17.08 3.14
C ARG A 269 3.25 16.27 2.49
N ASN A 270 2.86 16.64 1.27
CA ASN A 270 2.01 15.79 0.43
C ASN A 270 2.78 14.52 0.10
N LEU A 271 2.22 13.39 0.54
CA LEU A 271 2.94 12.12 0.52
C LEU A 271 2.44 11.18 -0.55
N ILE A 272 1.19 11.29 -1.00
CA ILE A 272 0.53 10.24 -1.78
C ILE A 272 0.08 10.81 -3.12
N GLY A 273 0.92 10.61 -4.14
CA GLY A 273 0.56 10.91 -5.52
C GLY A 273 0.11 9.64 -6.23
N VAL A 274 -0.97 9.77 -7.00
CA VAL A 274 -1.60 8.67 -7.73
C VAL A 274 -1.81 9.08 -9.18
N ASP A 275 -1.51 8.21 -10.13
CA ASP A 275 -1.72 8.51 -11.54
C ASP A 275 -3.20 8.81 -11.86
N ALA A 276 -3.45 9.90 -12.57
CA ALA A 276 -4.80 10.37 -12.87
C ALA A 276 -5.59 9.37 -13.73
N TYR A 277 -4.93 8.76 -14.73
CA TYR A 277 -5.53 7.69 -15.53
C TYR A 277 -5.96 6.50 -14.66
N VAL A 278 -5.10 6.04 -13.74
CA VAL A 278 -5.37 4.88 -12.90
C VAL A 278 -6.54 5.16 -11.97
N MET A 279 -6.51 6.31 -11.29
CA MET A 279 -7.62 6.74 -10.42
C MET A 279 -8.93 6.87 -11.21
N LEU A 280 -8.90 7.43 -12.42
CA LEU A 280 -10.07 7.53 -13.30
C LEU A 280 -10.60 6.14 -13.66
N ARG A 281 -9.75 5.24 -14.16
CA ARG A 281 -10.12 3.87 -14.56
C ARG A 281 -10.75 3.11 -13.41
N GLU A 282 -10.13 3.14 -12.22
CA GLU A 282 -10.66 2.46 -11.03
C GLU A 282 -11.97 3.09 -10.52
N SER A 283 -12.13 4.40 -10.68
CA SER A 283 -13.38 5.08 -10.33
C SER A 283 -14.51 4.68 -11.28
N LEU A 284 -14.24 4.62 -12.59
CA LEU A 284 -15.22 4.20 -13.59
C LEU A 284 -15.59 2.72 -13.42
N SER A 285 -14.62 1.84 -13.20
CA SER A 285 -14.86 0.40 -13.05
C SER A 285 -15.75 0.07 -11.85
N VAL A 286 -15.59 0.81 -10.75
CA VAL A 286 -16.42 0.63 -9.55
C VAL A 286 -17.78 1.33 -9.68
N ALA A 287 -17.87 2.45 -10.41
CA ALA A 287 -19.10 3.22 -10.59
C ALA A 287 -20.11 2.59 -11.56
N ASN A 288 -19.63 1.93 -12.63
CA ASN A 288 -20.48 1.50 -13.73
C ASN A 288 -21.47 0.40 -13.34
N GLY A 289 -21.19 -0.40 -12.30
CA GLY A 289 -22.01 -1.55 -11.89
C GLY A 289 -22.07 -2.69 -12.94
N GLN A 290 -21.92 -2.36 -14.22
CA GLN A 290 -21.67 -3.27 -15.33
C GLN A 290 -20.23 -3.75 -15.25
N ARG A 291 -20.09 -5.05 -14.99
CA ARG A 291 -18.80 -5.72 -14.83
C ARG A 291 -18.19 -6.18 -16.14
N GLN A 292 -18.91 -5.99 -17.25
CA GLN A 292 -18.48 -6.40 -18.58
C GLN A 292 -18.38 -5.19 -19.52
N VAL A 293 -17.31 -5.14 -20.30
CA VAL A 293 -17.07 -4.12 -21.31
C VAL A 293 -16.70 -4.79 -22.62
N ALA A 294 -17.48 -4.51 -23.67
CA ALA A 294 -17.17 -4.96 -25.03
C ALA A 294 -16.49 -3.84 -25.83
N LEU A 295 -15.30 -4.11 -26.34
CA LEU A 295 -14.53 -3.24 -27.21
C LEU A 295 -14.52 -3.82 -28.62
N ASN A 296 -15.10 -3.09 -29.59
CA ASN A 296 -15.04 -3.49 -30.99
C ASN A 296 -13.97 -2.66 -31.69
N LEU A 297 -12.84 -3.29 -32.01
CA LEU A 297 -11.71 -2.64 -32.68
C LEU A 297 -11.82 -2.72 -34.21
N GLY A 298 -12.70 -3.57 -34.75
CA GLY A 298 -12.78 -3.83 -36.19
C GLY A 298 -11.41 -4.16 -36.77
N GLY A 299 -11.10 -3.64 -37.96
CA GLY A 299 -9.80 -3.80 -38.63
C GLY A 299 -8.71 -2.81 -38.18
N SER A 300 -8.84 -2.19 -37.00
CA SER A 300 -7.87 -1.19 -36.52
C SER A 300 -6.50 -1.80 -36.18
N ILE A 301 -6.46 -3.11 -35.90
CA ILE A 301 -5.22 -3.84 -35.63
C ILE A 301 -4.65 -4.37 -36.95
N LYS A 302 -3.51 -3.81 -37.37
CA LYS A 302 -2.83 -4.23 -38.61
C LYS A 302 -2.49 -5.73 -38.55
N GLY A 303 -2.84 -6.46 -39.60
CA GLY A 303 -2.63 -7.91 -39.70
C GLY A 303 -3.83 -8.76 -39.25
N LEU A 304 -4.88 -8.13 -38.71
CA LEU A 304 -6.16 -8.79 -38.39
C LEU A 304 -7.28 -8.15 -39.22
N LEU A 305 -8.27 -8.95 -39.64
CA LEU A 305 -9.44 -8.47 -40.37
C LEU A 305 -10.43 -7.76 -39.45
N SER A 306 -10.70 -8.38 -38.30
CA SER A 306 -11.55 -7.83 -37.25
C SER A 306 -11.05 -8.29 -35.89
N THR A 307 -11.30 -7.50 -34.85
CA THR A 307 -11.00 -7.88 -33.47
C THR A 307 -12.04 -7.31 -32.52
N ARG A 308 -12.60 -8.18 -31.68
CA ARG A 308 -13.50 -7.83 -30.58
C ARG A 308 -12.90 -8.31 -29.27
N ILE A 309 -12.94 -7.46 -28.25
CA ILE A 309 -12.46 -7.78 -26.92
C ILE A 309 -13.64 -7.68 -25.97
N LEU A 310 -13.96 -8.76 -25.26
CA LEU A 310 -14.89 -8.72 -24.14
C LEU A 310 -14.06 -8.77 -22.86
N VAL A 311 -14.18 -7.76 -22.01
CA VAL A 311 -13.51 -7.68 -20.70
C VAL A 311 -14.54 -7.88 -19.61
N ALA A 312 -14.21 -8.63 -18.57
CA ALA A 312 -14.95 -8.66 -17.33
C ALA A 312 -14.03 -8.39 -16.14
N ILE A 313 -14.47 -7.50 -15.23
CA ILE A 313 -13.73 -7.12 -14.03
C ILE A 313 -14.48 -7.67 -12.81
N GLY A 314 -13.82 -8.54 -12.05
CA GLY A 314 -14.35 -9.13 -10.83
C GLY A 314 -14.33 -8.15 -9.66
N GLU A 315 -15.14 -8.43 -8.64
CA GLU A 315 -15.10 -7.64 -7.42
C GLU A 315 -13.86 -7.94 -6.58
N ARG A 316 -13.30 -6.88 -5.98
CA ARG A 316 -12.35 -7.02 -4.88
C ARG A 316 -13.12 -7.35 -3.60
N PRO A 317 -12.59 -8.23 -2.72
CA PRO A 317 -13.14 -8.37 -1.37
C PRO A 317 -13.33 -7.00 -0.70
N ALA A 318 -14.41 -6.84 0.07
CA ALA A 318 -14.86 -5.54 0.58
C ALA A 318 -13.84 -4.79 1.47
N SER A 319 -12.73 -5.42 1.85
CA SER A 319 -11.67 -4.88 2.70
C SER A 319 -10.29 -4.86 2.03
N THR A 320 -10.23 -4.90 0.69
CA THR A 320 -8.95 -4.96 -0.04
C THR A 320 -8.89 -3.82 -1.06
N PRO A 321 -8.40 -2.65 -0.65
CA PRO A 321 -8.24 -1.52 -1.55
C PRO A 321 -7.13 -1.83 -2.57
N TRP A 322 -7.08 -1.04 -3.64
CA TRP A 322 -5.98 -1.11 -4.59
C TRP A 322 -4.79 -0.24 -4.16
N LEU A 323 -5.05 0.77 -3.32
CA LEU A 323 -4.05 1.63 -2.66
C LEU A 323 -4.30 1.66 -1.16
N ALA A 324 -3.25 1.44 -0.38
CA ALA A 324 -3.31 1.54 1.08
C ALA A 324 -2.15 2.34 1.66
N VAL A 325 -2.40 3.01 2.78
CA VAL A 325 -1.38 3.52 3.70
C VAL A 325 -1.26 2.55 4.86
N ALA A 326 -0.14 1.85 4.95
CA ALA A 326 0.09 0.87 6.00
C ALA A 326 1.27 1.25 6.91
N GLN A 327 1.22 0.72 8.14
CA GLN A 327 2.30 0.81 9.14
C GLN A 327 3.02 -0.53 9.32
N ASP A 328 2.36 -1.62 8.98
CA ASP A 328 2.85 -2.99 9.06
C ASP A 328 2.18 -3.85 7.98
N GLY A 329 2.48 -5.15 7.96
CA GLY A 329 1.96 -6.11 6.98
C GLY A 329 0.52 -6.59 7.21
N SER A 330 -0.25 -5.94 8.10
CA SER A 330 -1.64 -6.34 8.37
C SER A 330 -2.59 -5.98 7.23
N THR A 331 -2.33 -4.88 6.53
CA THR A 331 -3.11 -4.46 5.35
C THR A 331 -2.58 -5.14 4.09
N ILE A 332 -3.47 -5.84 3.37
CA ILE A 332 -3.16 -6.49 2.10
C ILE A 332 -3.95 -5.80 0.98
N VAL A 333 -3.24 -5.12 0.09
CA VAL A 333 -3.83 -4.60 -1.15
C VAL A 333 -3.95 -5.74 -2.15
N ARG A 334 -5.02 -5.70 -2.96
CA ARG A 334 -5.29 -6.71 -3.98
C ARG A 334 -5.73 -6.04 -5.26
N THR A 335 -5.37 -6.65 -6.37
CA THR A 335 -5.97 -6.32 -7.66
C THR A 335 -7.34 -6.99 -7.79
N ALA A 336 -8.16 -6.50 -8.71
CA ALA A 336 -9.35 -7.24 -9.13
C ALA A 336 -8.94 -8.54 -9.84
N GLN A 337 -9.84 -9.52 -9.90
CA GLN A 337 -9.74 -10.59 -10.90
C GLN A 337 -10.22 -10.04 -12.24
N GLN A 338 -9.64 -10.47 -13.34
CA GLN A 338 -10.10 -10.04 -14.66
C GLN A 338 -10.19 -11.21 -15.62
N ARG A 339 -11.13 -11.11 -16.55
CA ARG A 339 -11.21 -11.96 -17.71
C ARG A 339 -11.24 -11.09 -18.94
N PHE A 340 -10.57 -11.54 -19.99
CA PHE A 340 -10.82 -10.97 -21.30
C PHE A 340 -10.77 -12.04 -22.38
N LEU A 341 -11.66 -11.89 -23.35
CA LEU A 341 -11.78 -12.73 -24.52
C LEU A 341 -11.48 -11.86 -25.73
N ILE A 342 -10.38 -12.16 -26.41
CA ILE A 342 -9.99 -11.53 -27.67
C ILE A 342 -10.43 -12.45 -28.79
N ASP A 343 -11.42 -12.02 -29.55
CA ASP A 343 -11.96 -12.73 -30.70
C ASP A 343 -11.49 -12.02 -31.97
N SER A 344 -10.51 -12.64 -32.65
CA SER A 344 -9.86 -12.07 -33.83
C SER A 344 -10.12 -12.89 -35.08
N GLU A 345 -10.35 -12.21 -36.20
CA GLU A 345 -10.45 -12.84 -37.52
C GLU A 345 -9.18 -12.60 -38.33
N ILE A 346 -8.65 -13.68 -38.90
CA ILE A 346 -7.43 -13.70 -39.71
C ILE A 346 -7.82 -14.10 -41.13
N GLY A 347 -7.46 -13.28 -42.11
CA GLY A 347 -7.68 -13.59 -43.51
C GLY A 347 -6.68 -14.61 -44.01
N VAL A 348 -7.16 -15.71 -44.57
CA VAL A 348 -6.32 -16.70 -45.26
C VAL A 348 -6.58 -16.59 -46.75
N PRO A 349 -5.58 -16.18 -47.56
CA PRO A 349 -5.76 -16.07 -49.00
C PRO A 349 -6.28 -17.38 -49.61
N LEU A 350 -7.25 -17.29 -50.51
CA LEU A 350 -7.86 -18.42 -51.24
C LEU A 350 -8.65 -19.41 -50.37
N LEU A 351 -8.82 -19.12 -49.07
CA LEU A 351 -9.60 -19.92 -48.12
C LEU A 351 -10.59 -19.02 -47.36
N ALA A 352 -11.24 -19.57 -46.34
CA ALA A 352 -12.09 -18.82 -45.41
C ALA A 352 -11.26 -18.16 -44.29
N ASN A 353 -11.89 -17.23 -43.57
CA ASN A 353 -11.28 -16.58 -42.43
C ASN A 353 -11.09 -17.56 -41.26
N ILE A 354 -9.96 -17.45 -40.58
CA ILE A 354 -9.73 -18.13 -39.31
C ILE A 354 -10.24 -17.24 -38.20
N ARG A 355 -11.12 -17.76 -37.34
CA ARG A 355 -11.55 -17.12 -36.11
C ARG A 355 -10.75 -17.68 -34.95
N LEU A 356 -10.06 -16.81 -34.22
CA LEU A 356 -9.20 -17.20 -33.10
C LEU A 356 -9.67 -16.53 -31.81
N PRO A 357 -10.47 -17.23 -30.98
CA PRO A 357 -10.82 -16.75 -29.65
C PRO A 357 -9.71 -17.11 -28.65
N ILE A 358 -9.03 -16.09 -28.12
CA ILE A 358 -8.07 -16.21 -27.02
C ILE A 358 -8.73 -15.72 -25.74
N PHE A 359 -8.88 -16.63 -24.79
CA PHE A 359 -9.35 -16.36 -23.44
C PHE A 359 -8.18 -16.19 -22.48
N VAL A 360 -8.25 -15.16 -21.65
CA VAL A 360 -7.30 -14.90 -20.56
C VAL A 360 -8.09 -14.64 -19.29
N GLU A 361 -7.73 -15.32 -18.21
CA GLU A 361 -8.21 -15.09 -16.85
C GLU A 361 -7.03 -14.81 -15.94
N THR A 362 -7.11 -13.76 -15.14
CA THR A 362 -6.14 -13.40 -14.11
C THR A 362 -6.78 -13.45 -12.74
N ALA A 363 -6.09 -14.11 -11.80
CA ALA A 363 -6.43 -14.04 -10.39
C ALA A 363 -5.94 -12.73 -9.77
N ALA A 364 -6.32 -12.49 -8.51
CA ALA A 364 -5.85 -11.31 -7.79
C ALA A 364 -4.38 -11.47 -7.36
N ALA A 365 -3.53 -10.51 -7.77
CA ALA A 365 -2.24 -10.30 -7.15
C ALA A 365 -2.43 -9.72 -5.73
N LYS A 366 -1.43 -9.90 -4.86
CA LYS A 366 -1.45 -9.38 -3.48
C LYS A 366 -0.16 -8.65 -3.16
N ALA A 367 -0.24 -7.60 -2.35
CA ALA A 367 0.93 -6.96 -1.78
C ALA A 367 0.66 -6.54 -0.33
N ARG A 368 1.71 -6.54 0.49
CA ARG A 368 1.67 -6.02 1.86
C ARG A 368 2.98 -5.37 2.23
N LEU A 369 2.91 -4.40 3.14
CA LEU A 369 4.11 -3.75 3.66
C LEU A 369 4.94 -4.74 4.49
N ASN A 370 6.21 -4.89 4.15
CA ASN A 370 7.15 -5.66 4.95
C ASN A 370 7.84 -4.77 6.00
N SER A 371 8.44 -3.67 5.54
CA SER A 371 9.16 -2.74 6.40
C SER A 371 9.31 -1.36 5.78
N VAL A 372 9.38 -0.35 6.65
CA VAL A 372 9.80 1.01 6.32
C VAL A 372 11.05 1.31 7.12
N SER A 373 12.11 1.75 6.45
CA SER A 373 13.35 2.16 7.10
C SER A 373 13.61 3.64 6.82
N CYS A 374 13.69 4.39 7.92
CA CYS A 374 13.93 5.83 7.95
C CYS A 374 15.31 6.09 8.58
N ALA A 375 16.37 5.94 7.79
CA ALA A 375 17.75 6.11 8.25
C ALA A 375 18.31 7.44 7.73
N GLY A 376 18.10 8.53 8.47
CA GLY A 376 18.53 9.87 8.04
C GLY A 376 17.72 10.36 6.83
N PRO A 377 18.34 10.96 5.79
CA PRO A 377 17.61 11.46 4.61
C PRO A 377 17.15 10.35 3.67
N VAL A 378 17.67 9.13 3.80
CA VAL A 378 17.36 8.01 2.91
C VAL A 378 16.23 7.18 3.48
N GLN A 379 15.16 7.05 2.70
CA GLN A 379 13.98 6.26 3.05
C GLN A 379 13.95 5.04 2.14
N THR A 380 13.70 3.87 2.72
CA THR A 380 13.54 2.65 1.94
C THR A 380 12.32 1.89 2.40
N VAL A 381 11.57 1.35 1.44
CA VAL A 381 10.34 0.60 1.68
C VAL A 381 10.50 -0.77 1.07
N THR A 382 10.13 -1.81 1.82
CA THR A 382 10.10 -3.18 1.30
C THR A 382 8.67 -3.66 1.29
N ILE A 383 8.22 -4.20 0.15
CA ILE A 383 6.88 -4.73 -0.05
C ILE A 383 7.01 -6.22 -0.34
N ASP A 384 6.29 -7.06 0.42
CA ASP A 384 6.08 -8.45 0.05
C ASP A 384 5.01 -8.48 -1.04
N THR A 385 5.29 -9.14 -2.16
CA THR A 385 4.39 -9.19 -3.33
C THR A 385 4.15 -10.63 -3.76
N LEU A 386 2.90 -10.93 -4.09
CA LEU A 386 2.44 -12.20 -4.62
C LEU A 386 1.87 -11.97 -6.03
N PRO A 387 2.55 -12.43 -7.09
CA PRO A 387 2.05 -12.35 -8.47
C PRO A 387 0.68 -13.00 -8.66
N SER A 388 -0.04 -12.53 -9.69
CA SER A 388 -1.33 -13.13 -10.06
C SER A 388 -1.12 -14.43 -10.85
N PRO A 389 -1.63 -15.59 -10.40
CA PRO A 389 -1.78 -16.73 -11.29
C PRO A 389 -2.86 -16.45 -12.34
N GLY A 390 -2.95 -17.29 -13.37
CA GLY A 390 -3.98 -17.12 -14.40
C GLY A 390 -4.13 -18.31 -15.34
N THR A 391 -5.15 -18.25 -16.18
CA THR A 391 -5.45 -19.28 -17.17
C THR A 391 -5.51 -18.64 -18.55
N LEU A 392 -4.88 -19.28 -19.52
CA LEU A 392 -4.82 -18.88 -20.91
C LEU A 392 -5.43 -19.99 -21.76
N ALA A 393 -6.26 -19.67 -22.74
CA ALA A 393 -6.84 -20.70 -23.61
C ALA A 393 -7.18 -20.21 -25.02
N ILE A 394 -7.03 -21.11 -26.00
CA ILE A 394 -7.76 -21.07 -27.26
C ILE A 394 -8.91 -22.07 -27.10
N ALA A 395 -10.13 -21.58 -26.90
CA ALA A 395 -11.26 -22.44 -26.57
C ALA A 395 -12.61 -21.77 -26.84
N GLN A 396 -13.67 -22.59 -26.84
CA GLN A 396 -15.04 -22.09 -26.83
C GLN A 396 -15.35 -21.53 -25.44
N VAL A 397 -15.90 -20.31 -25.40
CA VAL A 397 -16.25 -19.60 -24.17
C VAL A 397 -17.75 -19.32 -24.13
N ASP A 398 -18.40 -19.68 -23.04
CA ASP A 398 -19.79 -19.32 -22.74
C ASP A 398 -19.84 -17.88 -22.20
N GLN A 399 -20.27 -16.95 -23.03
CA GLN A 399 -20.35 -15.53 -22.67
C GLN A 399 -21.40 -15.25 -21.59
N ASN A 400 -22.39 -16.13 -21.40
CA ASN A 400 -23.39 -15.96 -20.34
C ASN A 400 -22.85 -16.27 -18.94
N ARG A 401 -21.67 -16.92 -18.86
CA ARG A 401 -20.96 -17.23 -17.60
C ARG A 401 -19.71 -16.38 -17.42
N PHE A 402 -19.50 -15.38 -18.28
CA PHE A 402 -18.24 -14.67 -18.36
C PHE A 402 -17.97 -13.82 -17.12
N ASP A 403 -19.01 -13.25 -16.52
CA ASP A 403 -18.98 -12.46 -15.27
C ASP A 403 -18.96 -13.30 -13.99
N ASP A 404 -19.34 -14.58 -14.04
CA ASP A 404 -19.25 -15.48 -12.89
C ASP A 404 -17.79 -15.94 -12.67
N MET A 405 -17.04 -15.13 -11.91
CA MET A 405 -15.64 -15.40 -11.56
C MET A 405 -15.43 -16.67 -10.72
N SER A 406 -16.50 -17.29 -10.22
CA SER A 406 -16.41 -18.53 -9.42
C SER A 406 -16.31 -19.81 -10.27
N ARG A 407 -16.62 -19.72 -11.58
CA ARG A 407 -16.66 -20.86 -12.51
C ARG A 407 -15.91 -20.54 -13.79
N SER A 408 -15.25 -21.54 -14.37
CA SER A 408 -14.61 -21.38 -15.68
C SER A 408 -15.68 -21.22 -16.78
N PRO A 409 -15.58 -20.20 -17.64
CA PRO A 409 -16.47 -20.03 -18.79
C PRO A 409 -16.03 -20.85 -20.02
N ILE A 410 -14.87 -21.52 -19.95
CA ILE A 410 -14.38 -22.41 -21.01
C ILE A 410 -15.25 -23.68 -21.07
N THR A 411 -15.85 -23.96 -22.23
CA THR A 411 -16.74 -25.10 -22.43
C THR A 411 -16.17 -26.23 -23.29
N GLY A 412 -15.09 -26.00 -24.04
CA GLY A 412 -14.46 -27.03 -24.87
C GLY A 412 -13.70 -26.49 -26.08
N GLN A 413 -13.62 -27.31 -27.14
CA GLN A 413 -12.98 -26.94 -28.40
C GLN A 413 -13.77 -25.84 -29.14
N THR A 414 -13.07 -24.96 -29.86
CA THR A 414 -13.68 -23.95 -30.72
C THR A 414 -13.48 -24.30 -32.19
N VAL A 415 -14.40 -23.88 -33.06
CA VAL A 415 -14.18 -23.95 -34.52
C VAL A 415 -13.28 -22.77 -34.91
N LEU A 416 -12.08 -23.06 -35.41
CA LEU A 416 -11.13 -22.06 -35.89
C LEU A 416 -11.37 -21.72 -37.37
N LEU A 417 -11.67 -22.73 -38.19
CA LEU A 417 -11.93 -22.57 -39.61
C LEU A 417 -13.20 -23.34 -39.98
N GLN A 418 -14.13 -22.66 -40.64
CA GLN A 418 -15.37 -23.26 -41.15
C GLN A 418 -15.39 -23.16 -42.67
N LEU A 419 -15.46 -24.32 -43.33
CA LEU A 419 -15.62 -24.49 -44.78
C LEU A 419 -16.98 -25.13 -45.06
N LEU A 420 -17.36 -25.22 -46.34
CA LEU A 420 -18.65 -25.80 -46.74
C LEU A 420 -18.81 -27.27 -46.32
N LEU A 421 -17.74 -28.06 -46.42
CA LEU A 421 -17.74 -29.52 -46.17
C LEU A 421 -16.75 -29.98 -45.08
N ALA A 422 -16.10 -29.04 -44.39
CA ALA A 422 -15.10 -29.36 -43.37
C ALA A 422 -15.01 -28.27 -42.30
N ARG A 423 -14.62 -28.65 -41.08
CA ARG A 423 -14.37 -27.76 -39.96
C ARG A 423 -13.05 -28.13 -39.29
N VAL A 424 -12.26 -27.13 -38.94
CA VAL A 424 -11.05 -27.31 -38.12
C VAL A 424 -11.35 -26.82 -36.72
N TRP A 425 -11.35 -27.74 -35.77
CA TRP A 425 -11.47 -27.45 -34.34
C TRP A 425 -10.09 -27.21 -33.75
N GLY A 426 -10.01 -26.27 -32.81
CA GLY A 426 -8.81 -25.95 -32.05
C GLY A 426 -9.07 -25.97 -30.55
N TYR A 427 -8.07 -26.44 -29.80
CA TYR A 427 -8.04 -26.31 -28.34
C TYR A 427 -6.61 -26.20 -27.83
N ALA A 428 -6.37 -25.18 -27.01
CA ALA A 428 -5.17 -25.03 -26.19
C ALA A 428 -5.58 -24.49 -24.83
N LYS A 429 -4.99 -24.98 -23.75
CA LYS A 429 -5.17 -24.41 -22.41
C LYS A 429 -3.86 -24.49 -21.66
N LEU A 430 -3.46 -23.36 -21.08
CA LEU A 430 -2.30 -23.24 -20.22
C LEU A 430 -2.74 -22.62 -18.89
N ASP A 431 -2.57 -23.35 -17.81
CA ASP A 431 -2.79 -22.86 -16.45
C ASP A 431 -1.45 -22.38 -15.89
N LEU A 432 -1.33 -21.08 -15.63
CA LEU A 432 -0.20 -20.44 -14.99
C LEU A 432 -0.45 -20.50 -13.48
N ALA A 433 -0.04 -21.62 -12.85
CA ALA A 433 -0.50 -21.99 -11.53
C ALA A 433 0.56 -21.91 -10.42
N SER A 434 0.19 -21.16 -9.37
CA SER A 434 0.14 -21.57 -7.95
C SER A 434 1.42 -21.71 -7.10
N ASP A 435 2.63 -21.70 -7.66
CA ASP A 435 3.89 -21.73 -6.89
C ASP A 435 4.38 -20.33 -6.48
N SER A 436 3.52 -19.32 -6.61
CA SER A 436 3.85 -17.94 -6.26
C SER A 436 4.16 -17.87 -4.76
N ALA A 437 5.43 -17.86 -4.41
CA ALA A 437 5.87 -17.46 -3.08
C ALA A 437 5.80 -15.93 -2.97
N TRP A 438 5.65 -15.43 -1.74
CA TRP A 438 5.85 -14.00 -1.49
C TRP A 438 7.29 -13.63 -1.87
N GLN A 439 7.42 -12.63 -2.74
CA GLN A 439 8.71 -12.09 -3.19
C GLN A 439 8.88 -10.68 -2.62
N GLN A 440 10.07 -10.38 -2.11
CA GLN A 440 10.39 -9.06 -1.54
C GLN A 440 10.86 -8.10 -2.62
N VAL A 441 10.24 -6.92 -2.67
CA VAL A 441 10.63 -5.82 -3.54
C VAL A 441 11.02 -4.63 -2.70
N ARG A 442 12.25 -4.16 -2.89
CA ARG A 442 12.79 -2.98 -2.19
C ARG A 442 12.71 -1.76 -3.09
N PHE A 443 12.25 -0.65 -2.54
CA PHE A 443 12.20 0.67 -3.15
C PHE A 443 13.11 1.61 -2.36
N ASP A 444 13.96 2.35 -3.06
CA ASP A 444 14.80 3.39 -2.47
C ASP A 444 14.17 4.78 -2.59
N GLN A 445 14.90 5.81 -2.14
CA GLN A 445 14.40 7.18 -2.13
C GLN A 445 14.08 7.70 -3.54
N ASP A 446 14.88 7.32 -4.54
CA ASP A 446 14.70 7.79 -5.91
C ASP A 446 13.48 7.11 -6.52
N ASP A 447 13.33 5.80 -6.33
CA ASP A 447 12.14 5.05 -6.72
C ASP A 447 10.86 5.67 -6.14
N ILE A 448 10.88 6.01 -4.84
CA ILE A 448 9.71 6.59 -4.15
C ILE A 448 9.42 8.00 -4.68
N SER A 449 10.45 8.83 -4.90
CA SER A 449 10.28 10.19 -5.41
C SER A 449 9.73 10.23 -6.83
N GLN A 450 10.19 9.30 -7.68
CA GLN A 450 9.79 9.15 -9.07
C GLN A 450 8.52 8.30 -9.23
N ARG A 451 8.05 7.65 -8.15
CA ARG A 451 6.94 6.68 -8.16
C ARG A 451 7.18 5.54 -9.15
N THR A 452 8.41 5.04 -9.18
CA THR A 452 8.81 3.95 -10.04
C THR A 452 8.00 2.70 -9.74
N THR A 453 7.38 2.12 -10.76
CA THR A 453 6.72 0.81 -10.68
C THR A 453 7.72 -0.31 -10.86
N ARG A 454 7.74 -1.27 -9.94
CA ARG A 454 8.53 -2.51 -10.05
C ARG A 454 7.61 -3.69 -10.33
N THR A 455 8.00 -4.51 -11.31
CA THR A 455 7.24 -5.70 -11.73
C THR A 455 7.81 -6.95 -11.09
N VAL A 456 6.94 -7.72 -10.45
CA VAL A 456 7.24 -9.00 -9.82
C VAL A 456 6.65 -10.10 -10.69
N THR A 457 7.49 -11.04 -11.14
CA THR A 457 7.09 -12.08 -12.10
C THR A 457 7.09 -13.45 -11.43
N ALA A 458 6.00 -14.21 -11.59
CA ALA A 458 5.91 -15.60 -11.18
C ALA A 458 6.92 -16.46 -11.95
N ASN A 459 7.43 -17.51 -11.30
CA ASN A 459 8.42 -18.41 -11.92
C ASN A 459 7.88 -19.08 -13.19
N SER A 460 6.58 -19.35 -13.23
CA SER A 460 5.89 -20.00 -14.33
C SER A 460 5.39 -19.03 -15.41
N ALA A 461 5.72 -17.73 -15.37
CA ALA A 461 5.22 -16.76 -16.33
C ALA A 461 5.77 -17.05 -17.74
N VAL A 462 4.88 -17.07 -18.74
CA VAL A 462 5.25 -17.27 -20.15
C VAL A 462 5.58 -15.97 -20.86
N ARG A 463 6.59 -16.01 -21.74
CA ARG A 463 6.86 -14.93 -22.69
C ARG A 463 6.06 -15.18 -23.97
N GLY A 464 5.15 -14.28 -24.31
CA GLY A 464 4.27 -14.43 -25.48
C GLY A 464 3.16 -15.45 -25.22
N ILE A 465 1.99 -14.96 -24.80
CA ILE A 465 0.79 -15.73 -24.48
C ILE A 465 0.22 -16.42 -25.72
N ALA A 466 -0.05 -15.65 -26.78
CA ALA A 466 -0.60 -16.15 -28.04
C ALA A 466 0.38 -17.10 -28.72
N ALA A 467 1.68 -16.76 -28.77
CA ALA A 467 2.69 -17.66 -29.31
C ALA A 467 2.74 -19.01 -28.57
N SER A 468 2.72 -18.98 -27.23
CA SER A 468 2.72 -20.20 -26.41
C SER A 468 1.46 -21.05 -26.63
N LEU A 469 0.28 -20.41 -26.70
CA LEU A 469 -0.98 -21.11 -26.97
C LEU A 469 -1.01 -21.71 -28.38
N ILE A 470 -0.54 -20.98 -29.39
CA ILE A 470 -0.50 -21.45 -30.79
C ILE A 470 0.46 -22.62 -30.94
N GLN A 471 1.61 -22.62 -30.24
CA GLN A 471 2.53 -23.76 -30.25
C GLN A 471 1.94 -25.03 -29.62
N GLN A 472 1.03 -24.88 -28.66
CA GLN A 472 0.40 -25.99 -27.94
C GLN A 472 -0.99 -26.34 -28.47
N VAL A 473 -1.45 -25.69 -29.54
CA VAL A 473 -2.81 -25.88 -30.04
C VAL A 473 -2.96 -27.27 -30.66
N THR A 474 -3.96 -28.00 -30.16
CA THR A 474 -4.39 -29.26 -30.75
C THR A 474 -5.44 -28.98 -31.81
N LEU A 475 -5.20 -29.42 -33.04
CA LEU A 475 -6.11 -29.22 -34.16
C LEU A 475 -6.78 -30.55 -34.53
N ARG A 476 -8.11 -30.54 -34.63
CA ARG A 476 -8.92 -31.70 -35.04
C ARG A 476 -9.74 -31.34 -36.26
N LEU A 477 -9.58 -32.12 -37.33
CA LEU A 477 -10.41 -32.00 -38.52
C LEU A 477 -11.72 -32.78 -38.33
N GLU A 478 -12.83 -32.18 -38.73
CA GLU A 478 -14.13 -32.84 -38.81
C GLU A 478 -14.72 -32.59 -40.21
N GLY A 479 -15.10 -33.66 -40.90
CA GLY A 479 -15.58 -33.62 -42.28
C GLY A 479 -14.68 -34.39 -43.24
N PHE A 480 -14.63 -33.95 -44.50
CA PHE A 480 -13.85 -34.60 -45.54
C PHE A 480 -12.34 -34.59 -45.21
N ASP A 481 -11.63 -35.68 -45.50
CA ASP A 481 -10.20 -35.80 -45.24
C ASP A 481 -9.40 -34.91 -46.19
N LEU A 482 -9.20 -33.66 -45.75
CA LEU A 482 -8.37 -32.66 -46.41
C LEU A 482 -7.02 -32.66 -45.69
N SER A 483 -6.23 -33.69 -45.96
CA SER A 483 -4.86 -33.83 -45.44
C SER A 483 -4.09 -32.53 -45.63
N GLY A 484 -3.60 -31.93 -44.54
CA GLY A 484 -2.81 -30.68 -44.56
C GLY A 484 -3.55 -29.42 -44.13
N LEU A 485 -4.89 -29.42 -43.98
CA LEU A 485 -5.63 -28.23 -43.48
C LEU A 485 -5.15 -27.77 -42.11
N THR A 486 -4.86 -28.71 -41.20
CA THR A 486 -4.32 -28.39 -39.88
C THR A 486 -2.96 -27.72 -39.97
N GLY A 487 -2.12 -28.14 -40.94
CA GLY A 487 -0.83 -27.49 -41.24
C GLY A 487 -1.00 -26.07 -41.79
N ILE A 488 -1.97 -25.85 -42.68
CA ILE A 488 -2.29 -24.51 -43.20
C ILE A 488 -2.77 -23.58 -42.08
N VAL A 489 -3.67 -24.05 -41.21
CA VAL A 489 -4.14 -23.28 -40.05
C VAL A 489 -2.97 -22.94 -39.13
N GLY A 490 -2.12 -23.91 -38.76
CA GLY A 490 -0.93 -23.66 -37.94
C GLY A 490 0.05 -22.66 -38.58
N ALA A 491 0.27 -22.76 -39.89
CA ALA A 491 1.12 -21.84 -40.63
C ALA A 491 0.54 -20.41 -40.68
N ALA A 492 -0.78 -20.27 -40.79
CA ALA A 492 -1.46 -18.98 -40.77
C ALA A 492 -1.46 -18.30 -39.38
N LEU A 493 -1.49 -19.09 -38.31
CA LEU A 493 -1.48 -18.57 -36.93
C LEU A 493 -0.11 -18.04 -36.50
N THR A 494 0.97 -18.67 -36.96
CA THR A 494 2.36 -18.35 -36.55
C THR A 494 2.76 -16.87 -36.74
N PRO A 495 2.57 -16.23 -37.92
CA PRO A 495 2.95 -14.82 -38.11
C PRO A 495 2.05 -13.84 -37.35
N VAL A 496 0.85 -14.26 -36.94
CA VAL A 496 -0.11 -13.44 -36.22
C VAL A 496 0.13 -13.46 -34.71
N ALA A 497 0.81 -14.50 -34.20
CA ALA A 497 1.08 -14.66 -32.78
C ALA A 497 1.71 -13.42 -32.11
N PRO A 498 2.76 -12.77 -32.66
CA PRO A 498 3.37 -11.59 -32.04
C PRO A 498 2.42 -10.36 -32.00
N ILE A 499 1.52 -10.25 -32.98
CA ILE A 499 0.53 -9.17 -33.05
C ILE A 499 -0.47 -9.33 -31.90
N LEU A 500 -0.96 -10.56 -31.71
CA LEU A 500 -1.86 -10.90 -30.62
C LEU A 500 -1.18 -10.81 -29.25
N ASP A 501 0.09 -11.17 -29.15
CA ASP A 501 0.87 -10.97 -27.92
C ASP A 501 0.96 -9.50 -27.52
N THR A 502 1.22 -8.62 -28.49
CA THR A 502 1.24 -7.17 -28.27
C THR A 502 -0.13 -6.69 -27.82
N LEU A 503 -1.21 -7.12 -28.49
CA LEU A 503 -2.57 -6.73 -28.12
C LEU A 503 -2.97 -7.22 -26.72
N ILE A 504 -2.66 -8.46 -26.38
CA ILE A 504 -2.90 -9.02 -25.04
C ILE A 504 -2.13 -8.21 -24.00
N GLY A 505 -0.88 -7.86 -24.29
CA GLY A 505 -0.05 -6.99 -23.45
C GLY A 505 -0.68 -5.62 -23.23
N ASP A 506 -1.08 -4.94 -24.30
CA ASP A 506 -1.70 -3.61 -24.25
C ASP A 506 -3.01 -3.61 -23.45
N VAL A 507 -3.88 -4.60 -23.68
CA VAL A 507 -5.15 -4.76 -22.93
C VAL A 507 -4.87 -5.02 -21.45
N SER A 508 -3.94 -5.94 -21.16
CA SER A 508 -3.50 -6.27 -19.82
C SER A 508 -2.97 -5.04 -19.08
N GLU A 509 -2.12 -4.24 -19.73
CA GLU A 509 -1.58 -2.99 -19.19
C GLU A 509 -2.66 -1.94 -18.92
N LEU A 510 -3.57 -1.73 -19.86
CA LEU A 510 -4.66 -0.78 -19.69
C LEU A 510 -5.61 -1.16 -18.56
N LEU A 511 -5.81 -2.45 -18.34
CA LEU A 511 -6.58 -2.99 -17.22
C LEU A 511 -5.78 -3.12 -15.93
N GLY A 512 -4.45 -2.93 -15.98
CA GLY A 512 -3.58 -2.95 -14.82
C GLY A 512 -3.21 -4.35 -14.33
N LEU A 513 -3.48 -5.39 -15.11
CA LEU A 513 -3.17 -6.75 -14.72
C LEU A 513 -2.44 -7.48 -15.82
N ARG A 514 -1.35 -8.13 -15.45
CA ARG A 514 -0.60 -9.01 -16.33
C ARG A 514 -0.57 -10.40 -15.73
N VAL A 515 -0.79 -11.38 -16.59
CA VAL A 515 -0.84 -12.79 -16.19
C VAL A 515 0.52 -13.23 -15.68
N GLY A 516 0.58 -13.80 -14.47
CA GLY A 516 1.84 -14.20 -13.86
C GLY A 516 2.68 -13.04 -13.34
N GLN A 517 2.15 -11.82 -13.27
CA GLN A 517 2.90 -10.63 -12.83
C GLN A 517 2.12 -9.82 -11.80
N ALA A 518 2.84 -8.97 -11.08
CA ALA A 518 2.32 -7.97 -10.15
C ALA A 518 3.16 -6.70 -10.23
N ASP A 519 2.52 -5.59 -10.56
CA ASP A 519 3.14 -4.27 -10.63
C ASP A 519 2.89 -3.51 -9.33
N VAL A 520 3.97 -3.18 -8.62
CA VAL A 520 3.91 -2.48 -7.32
C VAL A 520 4.55 -1.11 -7.44
N THR A 521 3.88 -0.11 -6.88
CA THR A 521 4.39 1.25 -6.77
C THR A 521 4.30 1.69 -5.31
N VAL A 522 5.37 2.32 -4.80
CA VAL A 522 5.31 3.06 -3.53
C VAL A 522 4.96 4.50 -3.83
N ASN A 523 3.71 4.88 -3.56
CA ASN A 523 3.16 6.21 -3.83
C ASN A 523 3.69 7.28 -2.87
N GLY A 524 4.22 6.85 -1.72
CA GLY A 524 4.64 7.75 -0.65
C GLY A 524 5.22 7.03 0.55
N VAL A 525 6.05 7.73 1.32
CA VAL A 525 6.55 7.24 2.61
C VAL A 525 6.62 8.37 3.62
N ARG A 526 6.12 8.12 4.82
CA ARG A 526 6.14 9.06 5.94
C ARG A 526 6.90 8.44 7.09
N CYS A 527 8.09 8.97 7.34
CA CYS A 527 8.78 8.76 8.60
C CYS A 527 8.08 9.56 9.70
N GLY A 528 7.62 8.89 10.74
CA GLY A 528 6.95 9.55 11.85
C GLY A 528 7.90 10.44 12.63
N ALA A 529 7.36 11.47 13.29
CA ALA A 529 8.09 12.10 14.38
C ALA A 529 8.01 11.19 15.62
N ALA A 530 9.14 11.00 16.30
CA ALA A 530 9.12 10.36 17.60
C ALA A 530 8.33 11.24 18.58
N THR A 531 7.43 10.63 19.35
CA THR A 531 6.61 11.32 20.34
C THR A 531 6.66 10.56 21.66
N LEU A 532 6.69 11.28 22.77
CA LEU A 532 6.57 10.67 24.10
C LEU A 532 5.14 10.17 24.30
N VAL A 533 5.03 9.00 24.91
CA VAL A 533 3.75 8.37 25.23
C VAL A 533 3.76 7.90 26.68
N ALA A 534 2.57 7.85 27.29
CA ALA A 534 2.38 7.64 28.72
C ALA A 534 1.91 6.23 29.06
#